data_AF-A0A966BQ69-F1
#
_entry.id   AF-A0A966BQ69-F1
#
_cell.length_a   1.000
_cell.length_b   1.000
_cell.length_c   1.000
_cell.angle_alpha   90.00
_cell.angle_beta   90.00
_cell.angle_gamma   90.00
#
_symmetry.space_group_name_H-M   'P 1'
#
loop_
_entity.id
_entity.type
_entity.pdbx_description
1 polymer ?
#
loop_
_entity_poly.entity_id
_entity_poly.type
_entity_poly.pdbx_seq_one_letter_code
_entity_poly.pdbx_strand_id
1 'polypeptide(L)'
;MPASPSKDLEVFPNPQPGRDYTIHFRIPEFTCLCPKTGQPDFAELRIDYIPDRLCVELKSLKLYVWSFRDQGAFHEAVTNEILADLVAATAPRFM
;
A
#
# COMPACT_ATOMS: atom_id res chain seq x y z
N MET A 1 -14.62 -18.37 4.23
CA MET A 1 -14.75 -17.70 2.92
C MET A 1 -13.37 -17.25 2.47
N PRO A 2 -13.02 -17.30 1.17
CA PRO A 2 -11.79 -16.70 0.69
C PRO A 2 -11.81 -15.19 0.95
N ALA A 3 -10.64 -14.58 1.14
CA ALA A 3 -10.54 -13.13 1.28
C ALA A 3 -10.88 -12.43 -0.05
N SER A 4 -11.44 -11.22 0.04
CA SER A 4 -11.76 -10.35 -1.09
C SER A 4 -10.88 -9.09 -1.06
N PRO A 5 -10.59 -8.45 -2.22
CA PRO A 5 -9.93 -7.16 -2.23
C PRO A 5 -10.74 -6.14 -1.43
N SER A 6 -10.05 -5.24 -0.73
CA SER A 6 -10.66 -4.14 0.03
C SER A 6 -9.75 -2.94 -0.01
N LYS A 7 -10.32 -1.72 -0.07
CA LYS A 7 -9.57 -0.47 0.07
C LYS A 7 -9.35 -0.06 1.54
N ASP A 8 -9.90 -0.82 2.49
CA ASP A 8 -9.77 -0.53 3.92
C ASP A 8 -8.37 -0.93 4.43
N LEU A 9 -7.60 0.06 4.86
CA LEU A 9 -6.33 -0.13 5.55
C LEU A 9 -6.56 -0.24 7.06
N GLU A 10 -6.09 -1.33 7.65
CA GLU A 10 -6.07 -1.52 9.09
C GLU A 10 -4.71 -1.12 9.65
N VAL A 11 -4.70 -0.67 10.91
CA VAL A 11 -3.50 -0.23 11.60
C VAL A 11 -3.43 -0.82 13.00
N PHE A 12 -2.21 -0.92 13.52
CA PHE A 12 -1.96 -1.33 14.90
C PHE A 12 -0.91 -0.43 15.56
N PRO A 13 -0.85 -0.39 16.91
CA PRO A 13 0.13 0.43 17.61
C PRO A 13 1.57 0.06 17.25
N ASN A 14 2.41 1.05 16.96
CA ASN A 14 3.85 0.87 16.79
C ASN A 14 4.43 0.21 18.07
N PRO A 15 5.09 -0.96 17.98
CA PRO A 15 5.64 -1.67 19.13
C PRO A 15 6.89 -0.99 19.74
N GLN A 16 7.55 -0.08 19.02
CA GLN A 16 8.79 0.59 19.41
C GLN A 16 8.76 2.10 19.06
N PRO A 17 7.81 2.91 19.56
CA PRO A 17 7.64 4.31 19.15
C PRO A 17 8.76 5.24 19.64
N GLY A 18 9.60 4.76 20.56
CA GLY A 18 10.72 5.51 21.14
C GLY A 18 11.99 5.56 20.26
N ARG A 19 12.00 4.90 19.09
CA ARG A 19 13.13 4.95 18.16
C ARG A 19 12.64 4.97 16.71
N ASP A 20 13.40 5.61 15.83
CA ASP A 20 13.19 5.48 14.39
C ASP A 20 13.68 4.11 13.92
N TYR A 21 12.88 3.44 13.10
CA TYR A 21 13.26 2.25 12.36
C TYR A 21 12.49 2.20 11.04
N THR A 22 13.12 1.73 9.98
CA THR A 22 12.48 1.59 8.67
C THR A 22 11.80 0.24 8.55
N ILE A 23 10.55 0.24 8.10
CA ILE A 23 9.86 -0.96 7.63
C ILE A 23 9.91 -0.95 6.09
N HIS A 24 10.44 -2.03 5.52
CA HIS A 24 10.56 -2.23 4.08
C HIS A 24 9.61 -3.33 3.60
N PHE A 25 8.68 -2.98 2.72
CA PHE A 25 7.83 -3.94 2.02
C PHE A 25 8.24 -4.05 0.55
N ARG A 26 8.31 -5.30 0.06
CA ARG A 26 8.39 -5.61 -1.37
C ARG A 26 7.15 -6.38 -1.76
N ILE A 27 6.42 -5.84 -2.73
CA ILE A 27 5.16 -6.41 -3.21
C ILE A 27 5.33 -6.64 -4.72
N PRO A 28 5.96 -7.77 -5.12
CA PRO A 28 6.23 -8.08 -6.53
C PRO A 28 4.98 -8.47 -7.32
N GLU A 29 3.85 -8.64 -6.64
CA GLU A 29 2.57 -9.06 -7.22
C GLU A 29 1.67 -7.85 -7.61
N PHE A 30 2.19 -6.61 -7.55
CA PHE A 30 1.41 -5.43 -7.89
C PHE A 30 1.05 -5.41 -9.38
N THR A 31 -0.22 -5.16 -9.67
CA THR A 31 -0.74 -5.04 -11.03
C THR A 31 -1.96 -4.12 -11.05
N CYS A 32 -2.14 -3.40 -12.15
CA CYS A 32 -3.31 -2.59 -12.45
C CYS A 32 -3.62 -2.63 -13.95
N LEU A 33 -4.72 -2.02 -14.40
CA LEU A 33 -5.03 -1.93 -15.83
C LEU A 33 -4.50 -0.62 -16.42
N CYS A 34 -3.92 -0.71 -17.62
CA CYS A 34 -3.57 0.47 -18.40
C CYS A 34 -4.86 1.23 -18.80
N PRO A 35 -5.03 2.51 -18.44
CA PRO A 35 -6.24 3.27 -18.75
C PRO A 35 -6.54 3.39 -20.24
N LYS A 36 -5.52 3.26 -21.09
CA LYS A 36 -5.64 3.43 -22.55
C LYS A 36 -6.02 2.15 -23.28
N THR A 37 -5.50 1.01 -22.85
CA THR A 37 -5.60 -0.26 -23.59
C THR A 37 -6.42 -1.31 -22.85
N GLY A 38 -6.64 -1.15 -21.55
CA GLY A 38 -7.28 -2.15 -20.70
C GLY A 38 -6.43 -3.40 -20.46
N GLN A 39 -5.16 -3.40 -20.90
CA GLN A 39 -4.22 -4.49 -20.66
C GLN A 39 -3.67 -4.40 -19.23
N PRO A 40 -3.34 -5.54 -18.60
CA PRO A 40 -2.72 -5.54 -17.29
C PRO A 40 -1.26 -5.05 -17.36
N ASP A 41 -0.94 -4.08 -16.53
CA ASP A 41 0.42 -3.62 -16.25
C ASP A 41 0.93 -4.28 -14.96
N PHE A 42 2.23 -4.57 -14.91
CA PHE A 42 2.88 -5.23 -13.77
C PHE A 42 4.07 -4.40 -13.28
N ALA A 43 4.21 -4.28 -11.95
CA ALA A 43 5.35 -3.62 -11.33
C ALA A 43 5.65 -4.24 -9.96
N GLU A 44 6.84 -3.96 -9.42
CA GLU A 44 7.14 -4.23 -8.02
C GLU A 44 6.87 -2.96 -7.20
N LEU A 45 5.87 -3.00 -6.32
CA LEU A 45 5.62 -1.92 -5.39
C LEU A 45 6.56 -2.06 -4.18
N ARG A 46 7.38 -1.03 -3.96
CA ARG A 46 8.28 -0.91 -2.81
C ARG A 46 7.77 0.18 -1.90
N ILE A 47 7.67 -0.11 -0.61
CA ILE A 47 7.26 0.85 0.41
C ILE A 47 8.35 0.83 1.50
N ASP A 48 8.96 1.99 1.72
CA ASP A 48 9.90 2.23 2.79
C ASP A 48 9.32 3.32 3.68
N TYR A 49 9.02 3.01 4.95
CA TYR A 49 8.46 4.02 5.85
C TYR A 49 8.99 3.92 7.27
N ILE A 50 8.97 5.06 7.96
CA ILE A 50 9.30 5.16 9.39
C ILE A 50 7.98 5.43 10.12
N PRO A 51 7.41 4.43 10.85
CA PRO A 51 6.15 4.62 11.56
C PRO A 51 6.32 5.61 12.72
N ASP A 52 5.29 6.43 12.98
CA ASP A 52 5.19 7.18 14.24
C ASP A 52 4.45 6.35 15.30
N ARG A 53 3.15 6.56 15.48
CA ARG A 53 2.34 5.82 16.47
C ARG A 53 1.69 4.56 15.92
N LEU A 54 1.54 4.46 14.61
CA LEU A 54 0.77 3.40 13.96
C LEU A 54 1.61 2.73 12.87
N CYS A 55 1.45 1.42 12.77
CA CYS A 55 1.95 0.60 11.67
C CYS A 55 0.78 0.09 10.85
N VAL A 56 0.95 0.01 9.53
CA VAL A 56 -0.04 -0.64 8.66
C VAL A 56 -0.05 -2.16 8.91
N GLU A 57 -1.24 -2.75 8.99
CA GLU A 57 -1.42 -4.20 9.13
C GLU A 57 -1.21 -4.90 7.78
N LEU A 58 -0.39 -5.97 7.77
CA LEU A 58 0.12 -6.57 6.54
C LEU A 58 -0.97 -7.25 5.69
N LYS A 59 -1.96 -7.89 6.29
CA LYS A 59 -3.07 -8.51 5.55
C LYS A 59 -3.93 -7.44 4.87
N SER A 60 -4.28 -6.35 5.57
CA SER A 60 -5.03 -5.22 5.00
C SER A 60 -4.26 -4.58 3.86
N LEU A 61 -2.93 -4.37 4.00
CA LEU A 61 -2.07 -3.87 2.93
C LEU A 61 -2.11 -4.79 1.69
N LYS A 62 -2.11 -6.11 1.89
CA LYS A 62 -2.23 -7.07 0.78
C LYS A 62 -3.58 -6.96 0.06
N LEU A 63 -4.68 -6.85 0.81
CA LEU A 63 -6.02 -6.70 0.23
C LEU A 63 -6.19 -5.35 -0.47
N TYR A 64 -5.58 -4.30 0.08
CA TYR A 64 -5.48 -2.97 -0.51
C TYR A 64 -4.75 -2.99 -1.84
N VAL A 65 -3.56 -3.59 -1.90
CA VAL A 65 -2.82 -3.73 -3.18
C VAL A 65 -3.60 -4.57 -4.20
N TRP A 66 -4.27 -5.65 -3.77
CA TRP A 66 -5.10 -6.45 -4.66
C TRP A 66 -6.28 -5.65 -5.25
N SER A 67 -6.82 -4.65 -4.53
CA SER A 67 -7.93 -3.84 -5.04
C SER A 67 -7.61 -3.06 -6.34
N PHE A 68 -6.33 -2.88 -6.67
CA PHE A 68 -5.90 -2.20 -7.90
C PHE A 68 -5.87 -3.10 -9.13
N ARG A 69 -5.97 -4.43 -8.98
CA ARG A 69 -5.81 -5.40 -10.08
C ARG A 69 -6.70 -5.09 -11.29
N ASP A 70 -7.95 -4.73 -11.02
CA ASP A 70 -8.95 -4.44 -12.05
C ASP A 70 -9.23 -2.93 -12.20
N GLN A 71 -8.36 -2.07 -11.63
CA GLN A 71 -8.49 -0.61 -11.68
C GLN A 71 -7.65 -0.03 -12.82
N GLY A 72 -8.27 0.78 -13.67
CA GLY A 72 -7.57 1.56 -14.70
C GLY A 72 -6.84 2.76 -14.09
N ALA A 73 -5.51 2.73 -14.03
CA ALA A 73 -4.72 3.85 -13.51
C ALA A 73 -3.35 3.98 -14.18
N PHE A 74 -2.88 5.21 -14.37
CA PHE A 74 -1.47 5.44 -14.68
C PHE A 74 -0.62 5.12 -13.45
N HIS A 75 0.60 4.60 -13.64
CA HIS A 75 1.49 4.27 -12.53
C HIS A 75 1.78 5.48 -11.63
N GLU A 76 1.92 6.66 -12.22
CA GLU A 76 2.16 7.90 -11.48
C GLU A 76 0.98 8.26 -10.57
N ALA A 77 -0.25 8.04 -11.06
CA ALA A 77 -1.46 8.29 -10.29
C ALA A 77 -1.63 7.24 -9.18
N VAL A 78 -1.45 5.95 -9.48
CA VAL A 78 -1.63 4.88 -8.51
C VAL A 78 -0.59 4.93 -7.40
N THR A 79 0.66 5.30 -7.71
CA THR A 79 1.71 5.52 -6.69
C THR A 79 1.32 6.63 -5.73
N ASN A 80 0.77 7.75 -6.22
CA ASN A 80 0.35 8.86 -5.36
C ASN A 80 -0.93 8.54 -4.57
N GLU A 81 -1.88 7.78 -5.14
CA GLU A 81 -3.06 7.28 -4.40
C GLU A 81 -2.62 6.38 -3.24
N ILE A 82 -1.74 5.41 -3.51
CA ILE A 82 -1.20 4.50 -2.49
C ILE A 82 -0.48 5.26 -1.38
N LEU A 83 0.37 6.23 -1.74
CA LEU A 83 1.07 7.08 -0.77
C LEU A 83 0.09 7.86 0.11
N ALA A 84 -0.90 8.53 -0.51
CA ALA A 84 -1.87 9.35 0.21
C ALA A 84 -2.67 8.53 1.23
N ASP A 85 -3.15 7.35 0.84
CA ASP A 85 -3.95 6.48 1.69
C ASP A 85 -3.13 5.90 2.85
N LEU A 86 -1.89 5.48 2.59
CA LEU A 86 -0.98 4.99 3.64
C LEU A 86 -0.59 6.09 4.63
N VAL A 87 -0.33 7.31 4.14
CA VAL A 87 -0.05 8.48 5.00
C VAL A 87 -1.26 8.82 5.86
N ALA A 88 -2.47 8.82 5.28
CA ALA A 88 -3.70 9.07 6.02
C ALA A 88 -3.96 8.02 7.11
N ALA A 89 -3.67 6.74 6.82
CA ALA A 89 -3.85 5.65 7.77
C ALA A 89 -2.80 5.65 8.90
N THR A 90 -1.54 5.95 8.59
CA THR A 90 -0.42 5.69 9.51
C THR A 90 0.24 6.94 10.11
N ALA A 91 0.02 8.12 9.52
CA ALA A 91 0.71 9.37 9.86
C ALA A 91 2.22 9.16 10.13
N PRO A 92 2.96 8.60 9.16
CA PRO A 92 4.34 8.18 9.36
C PRO A 92 5.27 9.41 9.45
N ARG A 93 6.46 9.21 10.01
CA ARG A 93 7.51 10.25 10.04
C ARG A 93 8.14 10.47 8.67
N PHE A 94 8.19 9.41 7.87
CA PHE A 94 8.68 9.38 6.50
C PHE A 94 8.01 8.24 5.75
N MET A 95 7.75 8.43 4.45
CA MET A 95 7.27 7.41 3.52
C MET A 95 7.65 7.79 2.09
#